data_AF-A0A0J7KRD4-F1
#
_entry.id   AF-A0A0J7KRD4-F1
#
_cell.length_a   1.000
_cell.length_b   1.000
_cell.length_c   1.000
_cell.angle_alpha   90.00
_cell.angle_beta   90.00
_cell.angle_gamma   90.00
#
_symmetry.space_group_name_H-M   'P 1'
#
loop_
_entity.id
_entity.type
_entity.pdbx_description
1 polymer ?
#
loop_
_entity_poly.entity_id
_entity_poly.type
_entity_poly.pdbx_seq_one_letter_code
_entity_poly.pdbx_strand_id
1 'polypeptide(L)'
;MASTSDKLEDCEVCGTTKAKYTCPKCEVRTCSLGCVKLHKKELDCDGIRDKTKFIPLASFADLDLLSDYRFLEQVGRLVDTKKRNPEKKYIRQTNLPVHLHKLRCAASYKKVSLLFMPQIFSRHKENTTFLNWKTNELSWRIEWIFPQAQNVKWVVERTLDNARLSTLVEQVLDPISSGNETDIEKLNVKLALADKLQFYRAAGLTSIKVLLKAEKVKKANSKFYDLDLTLTLKENLENKTIVEFPTFYVIMKDHSDMYEIIDTDEETSDTECKSLGARKRRRNGFDKKEDEPVNYFFNDFSESDDEKLDNKQQRQNTPDLDIPNYEEL
;
A
#
# COMPACT_ATOMS: atom_id res chain seq x y z
N MET A 1 -42.43 -14.94 -31.70
CA MET A 1 -42.14 -15.36 -33.08
C MET A 1 -40.71 -15.90 -33.12
N ALA A 2 -40.52 -17.06 -33.75
CA ALA A 2 -39.26 -17.79 -33.75
C ALA A 2 -38.13 -16.95 -34.35
N SER A 3 -37.00 -16.86 -33.64
CA SER A 3 -35.77 -16.26 -34.15
C SER A 3 -35.30 -17.07 -35.35
N THR A 4 -35.27 -16.44 -36.51
CA THR A 4 -34.59 -16.93 -37.70
C THR A 4 -33.13 -17.17 -37.33
N SER A 5 -32.72 -18.44 -37.33
CA SER A 5 -31.33 -18.85 -37.16
C SER A 5 -30.56 -18.48 -38.41
N ASP A 6 -30.23 -17.19 -38.53
CA ASP A 6 -29.31 -16.71 -39.55
C ASP A 6 -27.98 -17.44 -39.37
N LYS A 7 -27.69 -18.28 -40.35
CA LYS A 7 -26.50 -19.10 -40.45
C LYS A 7 -25.29 -18.19 -40.24
N LEU A 8 -24.45 -18.49 -39.26
CA LEU A 8 -23.18 -17.79 -39.06
C LEU A 8 -22.46 -17.71 -40.41
N GLU A 9 -22.30 -16.48 -40.90
CA GLU A 9 -21.54 -16.16 -42.11
C GLU A 9 -20.09 -16.70 -41.98
N ASP A 10 -19.37 -16.75 -43.09
CA ASP A 10 -17.98 -17.21 -43.09
C ASP A 10 -17.11 -16.34 -42.16
N CYS A 11 -16.02 -16.91 -41.66
CA CYS A 11 -15.08 -16.22 -40.77
C CYS A 11 -14.57 -14.92 -41.42
N GLU A 12 -14.75 -13.78 -40.75
CA GLU A 12 -14.36 -12.46 -41.26
C GLU A 12 -12.84 -12.28 -41.32
N VAL A 13 -12.07 -13.14 -40.63
CA VAL A 13 -10.60 -13.11 -40.59
C VAL A 13 -9.98 -13.99 -41.67
N CYS A 14 -10.58 -15.16 -41.98
CA CYS A 14 -9.98 -16.13 -42.91
C CYS A 14 -10.81 -16.44 -44.15
N GLY A 15 -12.10 -16.10 -44.19
CA GLY A 15 -13.01 -16.25 -45.33
C GLY A 15 -13.28 -17.69 -45.81
N THR A 16 -12.58 -18.69 -45.26
CA THR A 16 -12.55 -20.07 -45.78
C THR A 16 -13.49 -21.03 -45.09
N THR A 17 -13.88 -20.73 -43.85
CA THR A 17 -14.68 -21.62 -43.01
C THR A 17 -15.75 -20.83 -42.27
N LYS A 18 -16.91 -21.46 -42.07
CA LYS A 18 -18.02 -20.90 -41.29
C LYS A 18 -17.56 -20.42 -39.92
N ALA A 19 -18.02 -19.23 -39.51
CA ALA A 19 -17.71 -18.71 -38.19
C ALA A 19 -18.34 -19.57 -37.08
N LYS A 20 -17.66 -19.66 -35.94
CA LYS A 20 -18.07 -20.42 -34.75
C LYS A 20 -18.17 -19.57 -33.49
N TYR A 21 -17.44 -18.46 -33.45
CA TYR A 21 -17.32 -17.59 -32.29
C TYR A 21 -17.54 -16.14 -32.70
N THR A 22 -18.17 -15.37 -31.82
CA THR A 22 -18.39 -13.92 -31.99
C THR A 22 -17.67 -13.18 -30.86
N CYS A 23 -16.91 -12.14 -31.22
CA CYS A 23 -16.22 -11.33 -30.23
C CYS A 23 -17.24 -10.44 -29.49
N PRO A 24 -17.28 -10.40 -28.15
CA PRO A 24 -18.29 -9.65 -27.42
C PRO A 24 -18.06 -8.12 -27.38
N LYS A 25 -16.91 -7.63 -27.87
CA LYS A 25 -16.57 -6.19 -27.95
C LYS A 25 -16.89 -5.60 -29.32
N CYS A 26 -16.33 -6.22 -30.37
CA CYS A 26 -16.42 -5.74 -31.74
C CYS A 26 -17.35 -6.57 -32.63
N GLU A 27 -18.00 -7.60 -32.08
CA GLU A 27 -18.97 -8.48 -32.78
C GLU A 27 -18.38 -9.29 -33.96
N VAL A 28 -17.07 -9.18 -34.21
CA VAL A 28 -16.33 -9.90 -35.27
C VAL A 28 -16.49 -11.40 -35.15
N ARG A 29 -16.80 -12.04 -36.28
CA ARG A 29 -17.05 -13.48 -36.37
C ARG A 29 -15.80 -14.25 -36.75
N THR A 30 -15.45 -15.27 -35.96
CA THR A 30 -14.22 -16.06 -36.13
C THR A 30 -14.48 -17.56 -36.08
N CYS A 31 -13.67 -18.36 -36.78
CA CYS A 31 -13.83 -19.83 -36.83
C CYS A 31 -12.94 -20.59 -35.84
N SER A 32 -11.81 -20.01 -35.41
CA SER A 32 -10.77 -20.70 -34.65
C SER A 32 -9.98 -19.75 -33.74
N LEU A 33 -9.25 -20.31 -32.77
CA LEU A 33 -8.40 -19.53 -31.85
C LEU A 33 -7.32 -18.70 -32.58
N GLY A 34 -6.83 -19.16 -33.72
CA GLY A 34 -5.90 -18.40 -34.56
C GLY A 34 -6.54 -17.11 -35.06
N CYS A 35 -7.76 -17.20 -35.61
CA CYS A 35 -8.55 -16.05 -36.06
C CYS A 35 -8.95 -15.13 -34.90
N VAL A 36 -9.23 -15.68 -33.71
CA VAL A 36 -9.49 -14.88 -32.51
C VAL A 36 -8.25 -14.06 -32.12
N LYS A 37 -7.06 -14.67 -32.11
CA LYS A 37 -5.83 -13.94 -31.74
C LYS A 37 -5.40 -12.94 -32.81
N LEU A 38 -5.62 -13.24 -34.08
CA LEU A 38 -5.29 -12.35 -35.19
C LEU A 38 -6.15 -11.08 -35.14
N HIS A 39 -7.49 -11.18 -35.07
CA HIS A 39 -8.31 -9.96 -35.00
C HIS A 39 -8.04 -9.14 -33.74
N LYS A 40 -7.75 -9.78 -32.59
CA LYS A 40 -7.39 -9.06 -31.37
C LYS A 40 -6.11 -8.25 -31.52
N LYS A 41 -5.16 -8.72 -32.32
CA LYS A 41 -3.92 -8.01 -32.62
C LYS A 41 -4.08 -6.95 -33.72
N GLU A 42 -4.88 -7.22 -34.74
CA GLU A 42 -5.05 -6.31 -35.87
C GLU A 42 -6.01 -5.16 -35.57
N LEU A 43 -7.03 -5.41 -34.74
CA LEU A 43 -8.04 -4.42 -34.34
C LEU A 43 -7.82 -3.87 -32.93
N ASP A 44 -6.67 -4.17 -32.30
CA ASP A 44 -6.36 -3.82 -30.91
C ASP A 44 -7.54 -4.05 -29.95
N CYS A 45 -8.12 -5.25 -30.02
CA CYS A 45 -9.36 -5.60 -29.32
C CYS A 45 -9.08 -6.46 -28.08
N ASP A 46 -9.47 -5.98 -26.90
CA ASP A 46 -9.35 -6.73 -25.64
C ASP A 46 -10.25 -7.98 -25.61
N GLY A 47 -11.37 -7.92 -26.36
CA GLY A 47 -12.40 -8.95 -26.37
C GLY A 47 -13.25 -8.98 -25.10
N ILE A 48 -13.32 -7.87 -24.37
CA ILE A 48 -14.22 -7.66 -23.23
C ILE A 48 -15.38 -6.80 -23.71
N ARG A 49 -16.62 -7.21 -23.43
CA ARG A 49 -17.82 -6.43 -23.77
C ARG A 49 -17.79 -5.06 -23.08
N ASP A 50 -18.00 -4.01 -23.87
CA ASP A 50 -18.20 -2.66 -23.34
C ASP A 50 -19.61 -2.55 -22.75
N LYS A 51 -19.69 -2.55 -21.41
CA LYS A 51 -20.96 -2.50 -20.67
C LYS A 51 -21.64 -1.14 -20.70
N THR A 52 -20.91 -0.09 -21.07
CA THR A 52 -21.38 1.31 -21.04
C THR A 52 -21.50 1.90 -22.45
N LYS A 53 -21.72 1.05 -23.46
CA LYS A 53 -21.92 1.49 -24.84
C LYS A 53 -23.20 2.33 -24.91
N PHE A 54 -23.11 3.51 -25.51
CA PHE A 54 -24.29 4.37 -25.69
C PHE A 54 -25.27 3.71 -26.68
N ILE A 55 -26.54 3.68 -26.29
CA ILE A 55 -27.65 3.18 -27.11
C ILE A 55 -28.66 4.33 -27.24
N PRO A 56 -29.01 4.76 -28.47
CA PRO A 56 -30.02 5.79 -28.65
C PRO A 56 -31.39 5.28 -28.18
N LEU A 57 -32.21 6.18 -27.63
CA LEU A 57 -33.51 5.82 -27.04
C LEU A 57 -34.44 5.07 -28.00
N ALA A 58 -34.34 5.35 -29.30
CA ALA A 58 -35.14 4.69 -30.33
C ALA A 58 -34.85 3.19 -30.47
N SER A 59 -33.66 2.73 -30.09
CA SER A 59 -33.25 1.32 -30.15
C SER A 59 -33.06 0.69 -28.77
N PHE A 60 -33.47 1.38 -27.70
CA PHE A 60 -33.33 0.90 -26.34
C PHE A 60 -34.36 -0.20 -26.07
N ALA A 61 -33.89 -1.40 -25.72
CA ALA A 61 -34.74 -2.54 -25.44
C ALA A 61 -34.64 -3.00 -23.97
N ASP A 62 -35.59 -3.83 -23.53
CA ASP A 62 -35.62 -4.38 -22.16
C ASP A 62 -34.34 -5.15 -21.79
N LEU A 63 -33.67 -5.76 -22.77
CA LEU A 63 -32.40 -6.45 -22.56
C LEU A 63 -31.27 -5.48 -22.18
N ASP A 64 -31.28 -4.26 -22.72
CA ASP A 64 -30.30 -3.22 -22.42
C ASP A 64 -30.52 -2.70 -21.01
N LEU A 65 -31.79 -2.47 -20.63
CA LEU A 65 -32.18 -2.11 -19.26
C LEU A 65 -31.72 -3.16 -18.24
N LEU A 66 -31.93 -4.45 -18.52
CA LEU A 66 -31.46 -5.54 -17.66
C LEU A 66 -29.93 -5.58 -17.57
N SER A 67 -29.24 -5.24 -18.64
CA SER A 67 -27.77 -5.18 -18.66
C SER A 67 -27.25 -4.05 -17.76
N ASP A 68 -27.90 -2.89 -17.79
CA ASP A 68 -27.59 -1.73 -16.95
C ASP A 68 -27.90 -2.01 -15.48
N TYR A 69 -29.06 -2.62 -15.19
CA TYR A 69 -29.42 -3.03 -13.83
C TYR A 69 -28.36 -3.97 -13.23
N ARG A 70 -27.95 -5.00 -13.98
CA ARG A 70 -26.90 -5.94 -13.55
C ARG A 70 -25.56 -5.26 -13.37
N PHE A 71 -25.24 -4.28 -14.22
CA PHE A 71 -24.01 -3.49 -14.07
C PHE A 71 -24.03 -2.69 -12.77
N LEU A 72 -25.12 -1.98 -12.47
CA LEU A 72 -25.28 -1.24 -11.21
C LEU A 72 -25.23 -2.16 -9.99
N GLU A 73 -25.87 -3.31 -10.06
CA GLU A 73 -25.80 -4.31 -8.98
C GLU A 73 -24.37 -4.82 -8.78
N GLN A 74 -23.63 -5.11 -9.86
CA GLN A 74 -22.23 -5.51 -9.80
C GLN A 74 -21.36 -4.40 -9.18
N VAL A 75 -21.57 -3.15 -9.56
CA VAL A 75 -20.87 -1.99 -8.97
C VAL A 75 -21.20 -1.89 -7.48
N GLY A 76 -22.47 -2.02 -7.10
CA GLY A 76 -22.90 -2.04 -5.70
C GLY A 76 -22.20 -3.13 -4.90
N ARG A 77 -22.21 -4.36 -5.41
CA ARG A 77 -21.49 -5.50 -4.81
C ARG A 77 -20.00 -5.21 -4.66
N LEU A 78 -19.33 -4.68 -5.68
CA LEU A 78 -17.90 -4.33 -5.63
C LEU A 78 -17.60 -3.26 -4.58
N VAL A 79 -18.44 -2.22 -4.49
CA VAL A 79 -18.31 -1.18 -3.47
C VAL A 79 -18.49 -1.76 -2.09
N ASP A 80 -19.49 -2.62 -1.89
CA ASP A 80 -19.77 -3.26 -0.60
C ASP A 80 -18.68 -4.23 -0.19
N THR A 81 -18.19 -5.08 -1.10
CA THR A 81 -17.01 -5.92 -0.86
C THR A 81 -15.84 -5.04 -0.43
N LYS A 82 -15.52 -3.97 -1.17
CA LYS A 82 -14.44 -3.05 -0.81
C LYS A 82 -14.68 -2.34 0.54
N LYS A 83 -15.93 -2.03 0.92
CA LYS A 83 -16.27 -1.44 2.23
C LYS A 83 -16.09 -2.44 3.36
N ARG A 84 -16.45 -3.71 3.14
CA ARG A 84 -16.32 -4.81 4.11
C ARG A 84 -14.89 -5.36 4.21
N ASN A 85 -14.05 -5.11 3.21
CA ASN A 85 -12.67 -5.58 3.21
C ASN A 85 -11.96 -5.18 4.51
N PRO A 86 -11.38 -6.15 5.25
CA PRO A 86 -10.70 -5.90 6.51
C PRO A 86 -9.50 -4.96 6.33
N GLU A 87 -8.94 -4.91 5.12
CA GLU A 87 -7.85 -4.02 4.76
C GLU A 87 -8.18 -2.53 5.01
N LYS A 88 -9.45 -2.11 4.80
CA LYS A 88 -9.87 -0.73 5.10
C LYS A 88 -9.93 -0.42 6.60
N LYS A 89 -10.04 -1.44 7.47
CA LYS A 89 -9.99 -1.22 8.93
C LYS A 89 -8.62 -0.67 9.35
N TYR A 90 -7.54 -1.08 8.69
CA TYR A 90 -6.19 -0.64 9.03
C TYR A 90 -5.89 0.82 8.64
N ILE A 91 -6.62 1.39 7.68
CA ILE A 91 -6.50 2.82 7.30
C ILE A 91 -7.23 3.72 8.31
N ARG A 92 -8.30 3.19 8.94
CA ARG A 92 -9.13 3.94 9.89
C ARG A 92 -8.65 3.85 11.34
N GLN A 93 -7.75 2.92 11.66
CA GLN A 93 -7.19 2.80 13.00
C GLN A 93 -6.22 3.96 13.27
N THR A 94 -6.72 4.97 13.97
CA THR A 94 -5.90 6.10 14.46
C THR A 94 -4.92 5.66 15.55
N ASN A 95 -5.26 4.59 16.27
CA ASN A 95 -4.48 4.09 17.40
C ASN A 95 -3.71 2.83 17.01
N LEU A 96 -2.41 2.85 17.27
CA LEU A 96 -1.56 1.68 17.09
C LEU A 96 -1.90 0.61 18.14
N PRO A 97 -1.80 -0.69 17.80
CA PRO A 97 -1.84 -1.78 18.76
C PRO A 97 -0.87 -1.55 19.94
N VAL A 98 -1.24 -2.03 21.14
CA VAL A 98 -0.49 -1.79 22.38
C VAL A 98 0.99 -2.20 22.27
N HIS A 99 1.29 -3.32 21.62
CA HIS A 99 2.67 -3.78 21.44
C HIS A 99 3.49 -2.82 20.56
N LEU A 100 2.93 -2.35 19.44
CA LEU A 100 3.60 -1.39 18.55
C LEU A 100 3.74 0.00 19.19
N HIS A 101 2.74 0.42 19.97
CA HIS A 101 2.84 1.65 20.74
C HIS A 101 3.97 1.58 21.77
N LYS A 102 4.10 0.47 22.50
CA LYS A 102 5.22 0.24 23.42
C LYS A 102 6.56 0.22 22.72
N LEU A 103 6.65 -0.43 21.55
CA LEU A 103 7.85 -0.44 20.72
C LEU A 103 8.25 0.98 20.31
N ARG A 104 7.28 1.80 19.85
CA ARG A 104 7.50 3.22 19.55
C ARG A 104 8.00 4.00 20.76
N CYS A 105 7.42 3.78 21.94
CA CYS A 105 7.87 4.43 23.17
C CYS A 105 9.29 4.00 23.56
N ALA A 106 9.65 2.73 23.42
CA ALA A 106 11.00 2.23 23.68
C ALA A 106 12.03 2.80 22.69
N ALA A 107 11.67 2.91 21.40
CA ALA A 107 12.50 3.59 20.40
C ALA A 107 12.67 5.08 20.73
N SER A 108 11.59 5.76 21.11
CA SER A 108 11.62 7.17 21.51
C SER A 108 12.44 7.41 22.77
N TYR A 109 12.48 6.46 23.72
CA TYR A 109 13.36 6.52 24.89
C TYR A 109 14.84 6.49 24.50
N LYS A 110 15.17 5.80 23.40
CA LYS A 110 16.50 5.80 22.78
C LYS A 110 16.70 6.93 21.78
N LYS A 111 15.80 7.93 21.77
CA LYS A 111 15.75 9.08 20.84
C LYS A 111 15.71 8.69 19.35
N VAL A 112 15.14 7.52 19.03
CA VAL A 112 14.87 7.09 17.65
C VAL A 112 13.40 7.40 17.34
N SER A 113 13.15 8.13 16.26
CA SER A 113 11.79 8.45 15.81
C SER A 113 11.27 7.35 14.90
N LEU A 114 10.60 6.35 15.50
CA LEU A 114 10.05 5.20 14.79
C LEU A 114 8.61 5.46 14.32
N LEU A 115 8.41 5.33 13.01
CA LEU A 115 7.12 5.47 12.35
C LEU A 115 6.70 4.15 11.74
N PHE A 116 5.41 3.84 11.83
CA PHE A 116 4.84 2.65 11.23
C PHE A 116 4.03 3.03 9.99
N MET A 117 4.22 2.27 8.91
CA MET A 117 3.36 2.25 7.74
C MET A 117 2.05 1.50 8.05
N PRO A 118 0.98 1.75 7.28
CA PRO A 118 -0.25 0.96 7.39
C PRO A 118 -0.02 -0.54 7.13
N GLN A 119 -0.80 -1.38 7.82
CA GLN A 119 -0.71 -2.86 7.75
C GLN A 119 -0.77 -3.46 6.33
N ILE A 120 -1.34 -2.72 5.38
CA ILE A 120 -1.54 -3.16 3.99
C ILE A 120 -0.21 -3.23 3.24
N PHE A 121 0.75 -2.36 3.60
CA PHE A 121 2.04 -2.25 2.92
C PHE A 121 2.92 -3.49 3.17
N SER A 122 3.59 -3.97 2.12
CA SER A 122 4.50 -5.12 2.21
C SER A 122 5.60 -4.91 3.25
N ARG A 123 6.15 -3.69 3.33
CA ARG A 123 7.18 -3.33 4.32
C ARG A 123 6.71 -3.53 5.76
N HIS A 124 5.45 -3.21 6.06
CA HIS A 124 4.89 -3.45 7.39
C HIS A 124 4.70 -4.95 7.66
N LYS A 125 4.19 -5.69 6.68
CA LYS A 125 3.99 -7.16 6.79
C LYS A 125 5.30 -7.91 6.99
N GLU A 126 6.37 -7.43 6.38
CA GLU A 126 7.72 -7.96 6.51
C GLU A 126 8.39 -7.56 7.82
N ASN A 127 7.88 -6.59 8.56
CA ASN A 127 8.57 -6.08 9.74
C ASN A 127 8.61 -7.14 10.86
N THR A 128 9.82 -7.50 11.29
CA THR A 128 10.10 -8.42 12.40
C THR A 128 10.73 -7.72 13.61
N THR A 129 10.77 -6.37 13.62
CA THR A 129 11.30 -5.60 14.75
C THR A 129 10.50 -5.91 16.00
N PHE A 130 11.19 -6.22 17.10
CA PHE A 130 10.57 -6.68 18.32
C PHE A 130 11.22 -6.05 19.55
N LEU A 131 10.41 -5.78 20.58
CA LEU A 131 10.87 -5.29 21.88
C LEU A 131 10.86 -6.41 22.91
N ASN A 132 12.04 -6.74 23.45
CA ASN A 132 12.17 -7.63 24.61
C ASN A 132 11.79 -6.86 25.88
N TRP A 133 10.58 -7.05 26.39
CA TRP A 133 10.08 -6.29 27.55
C TRP A 133 10.88 -6.52 28.85
N LYS A 134 11.51 -7.68 29.02
CA LYS A 134 12.29 -8.00 30.22
C LYS A 134 13.61 -7.23 30.29
N THR A 135 14.29 -7.09 29.15
CA THR A 135 15.60 -6.44 29.06
C THR A 135 15.52 -5.01 28.52
N ASN A 136 14.34 -4.59 28.03
CA ASN A 136 14.12 -3.33 27.33
C ASN A 136 15.07 -3.14 26.12
N GLU A 137 15.43 -4.26 25.48
CA GLU A 137 16.28 -4.29 24.29
C GLU A 137 15.40 -4.37 23.04
N LEU A 138 15.73 -3.55 22.04
CA LEU A 138 15.12 -3.65 20.73
C LEU A 138 15.94 -4.62 19.90
N SER A 139 15.23 -5.51 19.21
CA SER A 139 15.77 -6.33 18.14
C SER A 139 15.25 -5.75 16.84
N TRP A 140 16.14 -5.22 16.01
CA TRP A 140 15.78 -4.66 14.72
C TRP A 140 15.81 -5.73 13.63
N ARG A 141 14.90 -5.56 12.67
CA ARG A 141 15.08 -6.04 11.30
C ARG A 141 15.95 -5.02 10.58
N ILE A 142 16.93 -5.44 9.79
CA ILE A 142 17.78 -4.53 9.01
C ILE A 142 17.81 -5.03 7.57
N GLU A 143 17.55 -4.13 6.63
CA GLU A 143 17.70 -4.39 5.20
C GLU A 143 19.01 -3.74 4.72
N TRP A 144 19.93 -4.56 4.24
CA TRP A 144 21.20 -4.17 3.65
C TRP A 144 21.07 -4.17 2.13
N ILE A 145 21.52 -3.09 1.51
CA ILE A 145 21.50 -2.91 0.05
C ILE A 145 22.95 -2.69 -0.38
N PHE A 146 23.38 -3.44 -1.39
CA PHE A 146 24.70 -3.35 -1.99
C PHE A 146 24.59 -2.84 -3.43
N PRO A 147 24.69 -1.52 -3.65
CA PRO A 147 24.45 -0.94 -4.97
C PRO A 147 25.42 -1.46 -6.05
N GLN A 148 26.69 -1.65 -5.70
CA GLN A 148 27.73 -2.04 -6.66
C GLN A 148 27.69 -3.53 -7.01
N ALA A 149 27.09 -4.35 -6.14
CA ALA A 149 26.82 -5.76 -6.40
C ALA A 149 25.43 -5.95 -7.04
N GLN A 150 25.08 -5.16 -8.06
CA GLN A 150 23.79 -5.24 -8.77
C GLN A 150 22.56 -5.04 -7.86
N ASN A 151 22.64 -4.13 -6.88
CA ASN A 151 21.56 -3.86 -5.91
C ASN A 151 21.09 -5.11 -5.14
N VAL A 152 22.02 -6.00 -4.79
CA VAL A 152 21.72 -7.15 -3.93
C VAL A 152 21.13 -6.66 -2.60
N LYS A 153 20.01 -7.28 -2.22
CA LYS A 153 19.32 -7.03 -0.95
C LYS A 153 19.56 -8.19 -0.01
N TRP A 154 19.99 -7.90 1.20
CA TRP A 154 20.14 -8.87 2.27
C TRP A 154 19.38 -8.41 3.50
N VAL A 155 18.66 -9.32 4.15
CA VAL A 155 17.83 -8.98 5.30
C VAL A 155 18.32 -9.75 6.52
N VAL A 156 18.56 -9.03 7.60
CA VAL A 156 18.86 -9.61 8.92
C VAL A 156 17.67 -9.37 9.82
N GLU A 157 17.06 -10.43 10.33
CA GLU A 157 15.76 -10.32 11.02
C GLU A 157 15.86 -9.89 12.48
N ARG A 158 16.98 -10.20 13.16
CA ARG A 158 17.14 -10.00 14.61
C ARG A 158 18.52 -9.50 14.97
N THR A 159 18.73 -8.19 14.91
CA THR A 159 19.95 -7.54 15.38
C THR A 159 19.70 -6.77 16.67
N LEU A 160 20.51 -6.99 17.70
CA LEU A 160 20.41 -6.27 18.96
C LEU A 160 20.99 -4.86 18.83
N ASP A 161 20.38 -3.89 19.52
CA ASP A 161 20.84 -2.49 19.60
C ASP A 161 22.28 -2.30 20.06
N ASN A 162 22.74 -3.20 20.93
CA ASN A 162 24.06 -3.09 21.56
C ASN A 162 25.18 -3.61 20.64
N ALA A 163 24.84 -4.21 19.50
CA ALA A 163 25.82 -4.68 18.54
C ALA A 163 26.54 -3.50 17.87
N ARG A 164 27.84 -3.64 17.63
CA ARG A 164 28.64 -2.67 16.87
C ARG A 164 28.33 -2.79 15.39
N LEU A 165 28.28 -1.65 14.70
CA LEU A 165 27.97 -1.66 13.28
C LEU A 165 29.05 -2.43 12.47
N SER A 166 30.33 -2.32 12.85
CA SER A 166 31.42 -3.12 12.27
C SER A 166 31.14 -4.63 12.31
N THR A 167 30.73 -5.15 13.47
CA THR A 167 30.45 -6.58 13.65
C THR A 167 29.25 -7.03 12.82
N LEU A 168 28.25 -6.17 12.63
CA LEU A 168 27.10 -6.47 11.77
C LEU A 168 27.49 -6.49 10.29
N VAL A 169 28.34 -5.55 9.85
CA VAL A 169 28.85 -5.53 8.47
C VAL A 169 29.71 -6.76 8.20
N GLU A 170 30.61 -7.12 9.10
CA GLU A 170 31.42 -8.35 8.98
C GLU A 170 30.54 -9.60 8.89
N GLN A 171 29.49 -9.71 9.71
CA GLN A 171 28.53 -10.82 9.64
C GLN A 171 27.79 -10.90 8.30
N VAL A 172 27.55 -9.77 7.65
CA VAL A 172 26.88 -9.72 6.34
C VAL A 172 27.86 -10.01 5.20
N LEU A 173 29.11 -9.55 5.31
CA LEU A 173 30.16 -9.81 4.32
C LEU A 173 30.65 -11.26 4.36
N ASP A 174 30.78 -11.82 5.57
CA ASP A 174 31.26 -13.18 5.81
C ASP A 174 30.21 -14.03 6.56
N PRO A 175 29.09 -14.39 5.89
CA PRO A 175 28.01 -15.13 6.53
C PRO A 175 28.40 -16.55 6.97
N ILE A 176 29.53 -17.06 6.49
CA ILE A 176 30.06 -18.42 6.77
C ILE A 176 30.67 -18.52 8.17
N SER A 177 31.25 -17.43 8.70
CA SER A 177 31.92 -17.46 10.01
C SER A 177 30.96 -17.32 11.20
N SER A 178 29.68 -17.01 10.96
CA SER A 178 28.73 -16.53 11.98
C SER A 178 27.70 -17.57 12.47
N GLY A 179 27.62 -18.79 11.93
CA GLY A 179 26.59 -19.74 12.42
C GLY A 179 26.66 -21.16 11.88
N ASN A 180 26.48 -22.12 12.79
CA ASN A 180 26.19 -23.52 12.50
C ASN A 180 24.74 -23.66 12.01
N GLU A 181 24.42 -23.13 10.84
CA GLU A 181 23.10 -23.32 10.22
C GLU A 181 23.09 -24.60 9.39
N THR A 182 22.15 -25.50 9.68
CA THR A 182 22.02 -26.83 9.04
C THR A 182 21.23 -26.82 7.73
N ASP A 183 20.65 -25.67 7.34
CA ASP A 183 19.80 -25.54 6.16
C ASP A 183 20.64 -25.27 4.91
N ILE A 184 20.85 -26.30 4.10
CA ILE A 184 21.66 -26.27 2.86
C ILE A 184 21.19 -25.16 1.90
N GLU A 185 19.88 -24.92 1.81
CA GLU A 185 19.32 -23.88 0.94
C GLU A 185 19.71 -22.46 1.39
N LYS A 186 19.68 -22.19 2.70
CA LYS A 186 20.10 -20.89 3.26
C LYS A 186 21.60 -20.69 3.10
N LEU A 187 22.38 -21.77 3.25
CA LEU A 187 23.82 -21.74 3.02
C LEU A 187 24.17 -21.46 1.56
N ASN A 188 23.47 -22.07 0.59
CA ASN A 188 23.69 -21.82 -0.83
C ASN A 188 23.37 -20.37 -1.22
N VAL A 189 22.29 -19.79 -0.66
CA VAL A 189 21.97 -18.37 -0.85
C VAL A 189 23.08 -17.50 -0.26
N LYS A 190 23.54 -17.79 0.96
CA LYS A 190 24.66 -17.07 1.60
C LYS A 190 25.95 -17.16 0.80
N LEU A 191 26.26 -18.32 0.22
CA LEU A 191 27.46 -18.51 -0.61
C LEU A 191 27.38 -17.70 -1.90
N ALA A 192 26.25 -17.76 -2.61
CA ALA A 192 26.02 -16.99 -3.82
C ALA A 192 26.06 -15.47 -3.56
N LEU A 193 25.70 -15.03 -2.36
CA LEU A 193 25.87 -13.64 -1.92
C LEU A 193 27.32 -13.32 -1.62
N ALA A 194 28.05 -14.19 -0.92
CA ALA A 194 29.48 -14.00 -0.65
C ALA A 194 30.29 -13.84 -1.95
N ASP A 195 29.96 -14.62 -2.99
CA ASP A 195 30.58 -14.50 -4.31
C ASP A 195 30.30 -13.13 -4.94
N LYS A 196 29.06 -12.63 -4.85
CA LYS A 196 28.68 -11.30 -5.34
C LYS A 196 29.31 -10.17 -4.52
N LEU A 197 29.57 -10.40 -3.24
CA LEU A 197 30.16 -9.45 -2.30
C LEU A 197 31.68 -9.54 -2.22
N GLN A 198 32.32 -10.38 -3.04
CA GLN A 198 33.77 -10.60 -3.04
C GLN A 198 34.56 -9.28 -3.16
N PHE A 199 34.06 -8.33 -3.95
CA PHE A 199 34.66 -7.01 -4.10
C PHE A 199 34.65 -6.20 -2.79
N TYR A 200 33.54 -6.22 -2.06
CA TYR A 200 33.44 -5.56 -0.75
C TYR A 200 34.30 -6.27 0.30
N ARG A 201 34.35 -7.61 0.27
CA ARG A 201 35.19 -8.40 1.16
C ARG A 201 36.67 -8.09 0.99
N ALA A 202 37.15 -8.02 -0.25
CA ALA A 202 38.54 -7.70 -0.56
C ALA A 202 38.92 -6.27 -0.16
N ALA A 203 37.97 -5.34 -0.26
CA ALA A 203 38.21 -3.95 0.06
C ALA A 203 38.27 -3.67 1.57
N GLY A 204 37.63 -4.52 2.38
CA GLY A 204 37.64 -4.45 3.85
C GLY A 204 36.87 -3.26 4.42
N LEU A 205 36.67 -3.27 5.75
CA LEU A 205 35.85 -2.25 6.45
C LEU A 205 36.36 -0.82 6.30
N THR A 206 37.65 -0.62 6.02
CA THR A 206 38.27 0.70 5.92
C THR A 206 37.89 1.45 4.65
N SER A 207 37.51 0.74 3.57
CA SER A 207 37.13 1.33 2.29
C SER A 207 35.62 1.41 2.10
N ILE A 208 34.85 0.89 3.07
CA ILE A 208 33.40 0.84 3.04
C ILE A 208 32.82 2.00 3.87
N LYS A 209 31.76 2.61 3.36
CA LYS A 209 30.86 3.49 4.10
C LYS A 209 29.47 2.86 4.17
N VAL A 210 28.80 3.06 5.30
CA VAL A 210 27.43 2.58 5.50
C VAL A 210 26.53 3.79 5.61
N LEU A 211 25.59 3.89 4.68
CA LEU A 211 24.65 5.00 4.63
C LEU A 211 23.27 4.55 5.08
N LEU A 212 22.57 5.36 5.88
CA LEU A 212 21.15 5.18 6.19
C LEU A 212 20.33 6.15 5.34
N LYS A 213 19.26 5.66 4.72
CA LYS A 213 18.32 6.53 3.99
C LYS A 213 17.66 7.54 4.93
N ALA A 214 17.73 8.84 4.63
CA ALA A 214 17.09 9.88 5.42
C ALA A 214 15.60 10.00 5.06
N GLU A 215 14.73 9.36 5.84
CA GLU A 215 13.29 9.39 5.61
C GLU A 215 12.66 10.65 6.24
N LYS A 216 11.75 11.31 5.49
CA LYS A 216 11.06 12.59 5.80
C LYS A 216 11.80 13.91 5.55
N VAL A 217 13.07 13.92 5.15
CA VAL A 217 13.73 15.18 4.73
C VAL A 217 13.17 15.60 3.35
N LYS A 218 13.03 16.91 3.10
CA LYS A 218 12.71 17.41 1.74
C LYS A 218 13.76 16.85 0.77
N LYS A 219 13.33 16.18 -0.31
CA LYS A 219 14.17 15.32 -1.20
C LYS A 219 14.72 14.02 -0.57
N ALA A 220 13.94 13.33 0.27
CA ALA A 220 14.28 12.06 0.93
C ALA A 220 14.79 10.90 0.04
N ASN A 221 14.62 10.98 -1.29
CA ASN A 221 15.14 9.95 -2.19
C ASN A 221 16.63 10.08 -2.49
N SER A 222 17.22 11.26 -2.28
CA SER A 222 18.63 11.53 -2.60
C SER A 222 19.52 11.69 -1.38
N LYS A 223 18.93 11.80 -0.19
CA LYS A 223 19.57 12.20 1.05
C LYS A 223 19.85 11.01 1.97
N PHE A 224 21.08 10.93 2.48
CA PHE A 224 21.57 9.80 3.28
C PHE A 224 22.37 10.28 4.50
N TYR A 225 22.33 9.53 5.58
CA TYR A 225 23.17 9.73 6.77
C TYR A 225 24.39 8.82 6.71
N ASP A 226 25.59 9.37 6.88
CA ASP A 226 26.78 8.55 7.12
C ASP A 226 26.69 7.89 8.49
N LEU A 227 27.01 6.60 8.58
CA LEU A 227 27.03 5.84 9.81
C LEU A 227 28.46 5.47 10.17
N ASP A 228 28.81 5.68 11.44
CA ASP A 228 30.13 5.32 11.93
C ASP A 228 30.17 3.82 12.28
N LEU A 229 31.12 3.09 11.69
CA LEU A 229 31.33 1.67 11.93
C LEU A 229 31.77 1.36 13.36
N THR A 230 32.40 2.32 14.05
CA THR A 230 32.94 2.15 15.40
C THR A 230 31.85 2.16 16.47
N LEU A 231 30.75 2.87 16.21
CA LEU A 231 29.65 3.06 17.13
C LEU A 231 28.66 1.88 17.14
N THR A 232 27.88 1.81 18.20
CA THR A 232 26.80 0.83 18.31
C THR A 232 25.63 1.20 17.39
N LEU A 233 24.79 0.21 17.08
CA LEU A 233 23.57 0.44 16.30
C LEU A 233 22.68 1.50 16.99
N LYS A 234 22.59 1.46 18.33
CA LYS A 234 21.82 2.42 19.11
C LYS A 234 22.28 3.86 18.90
N GLU A 235 23.57 4.12 19.03
CA GLU A 235 24.16 5.47 18.90
C GLU A 235 24.02 5.99 17.46
N ASN A 236 24.24 5.12 16.48
CA ASN A 236 24.10 5.45 15.07
C ASN A 236 22.67 5.80 14.65
N LEU A 237 21.66 5.27 15.34
CA LEU A 237 20.25 5.57 15.08
C LEU A 237 19.70 6.72 15.93
N GLU A 238 20.48 7.24 16.88
CA GLU A 238 20.07 8.34 17.76
C GLU A 238 19.71 9.58 16.94
N ASN A 239 18.58 10.21 17.28
CA ASN A 239 18.01 11.38 16.59
C ASN A 239 17.62 11.17 15.13
N LYS A 240 17.59 9.92 14.64
CA LYS A 240 17.19 9.60 13.26
C LYS A 240 15.73 9.14 13.19
N THR A 241 15.12 9.43 12.06
CA THR A 241 13.78 8.97 11.69
C THR A 241 13.85 7.66 10.92
N ILE A 242 13.11 6.65 11.37
CA ILE A 242 13.05 5.34 10.74
C ILE A 242 11.58 4.99 10.47
N VAL A 243 11.27 4.56 9.26
CA VAL A 243 9.96 4.03 8.87
C VAL A 243 10.04 2.50 8.80
N GLU A 244 9.29 1.85 9.70
CA GLU A 244 9.27 0.41 9.98
C GLU A 244 10.58 -0.14 10.52
N PHE A 245 11.61 -0.18 9.68
CA PHE A 245 12.92 -0.74 10.00
C PHE A 245 14.02 -0.06 9.18
N PRO A 246 15.27 0.02 9.68
CA PRO A 246 16.36 0.71 9.00
C PRO A 246 16.77 0.01 7.69
N THR A 247 17.11 0.83 6.69
CA THR A 247 17.72 0.39 5.42
C THR A 247 19.12 0.95 5.30
N PHE A 248 20.11 0.08 5.25
CA PHE A 248 21.51 0.45 5.15
C PHE A 248 22.04 0.18 3.74
N TYR A 249 22.72 1.17 3.18
CA TYR A 249 23.40 1.10 1.90
C TYR A 249 24.88 0.94 2.15
N VAL A 250 25.46 -0.16 1.68
CA VAL A 250 26.89 -0.41 1.81
C VAL A 250 27.54 -0.01 0.50
N ILE A 251 28.30 1.09 0.56
CA ILE A 251 28.98 1.66 -0.60
C ILE A 251 30.48 1.71 -0.37
N MET A 252 31.24 1.64 -1.44
CA MET A 252 32.67 1.93 -1.39
C MET A 252 32.87 3.44 -1.31
N LYS A 253 33.93 3.87 -0.63
CA LYS A 253 34.33 5.29 -0.53
C LYS A 253 34.46 5.96 -1.90
N ASP A 254 34.92 5.23 -2.90
CA ASP A 254 35.12 5.71 -4.28
C ASP A 254 33.81 6.13 -4.98
N HIS A 255 32.66 5.67 -4.47
CA HIS A 255 31.33 5.99 -5.00
C HIS A 255 30.52 6.87 -4.05
N SER A 256 31.16 7.50 -3.06
CA SER A 256 30.47 8.40 -2.13
C SER A 256 29.86 9.62 -2.81
N ASP A 257 30.45 10.10 -3.92
CA ASP A 257 29.98 11.25 -4.69
C ASP A 257 28.60 11.07 -5.35
N MET A 258 28.11 9.83 -5.45
CA MET A 258 26.78 9.54 -6.00
C MET A 258 25.64 9.76 -4.99
N TYR A 259 25.96 9.98 -3.71
CA TYR A 259 25.00 10.08 -2.62
C TYR A 259 25.11 11.44 -1.92
N GLU A 260 24.00 12.14 -1.73
CA GLU A 260 23.99 13.38 -0.94
C GLU A 260 24.02 13.00 0.55
N ILE A 261 25.21 12.99 1.13
CA ILE A 261 25.43 12.74 2.56
C ILE A 261 25.07 14.01 3.33
N ILE A 262 24.11 13.92 4.25
CA ILE A 262 23.78 15.00 5.18
C ILE A 262 24.57 14.79 6.46
N ASP A 263 25.27 15.83 6.91
CA ASP A 263 25.83 15.89 8.25
C ASP A 263 24.73 16.22 9.26
N THR A 264 24.73 15.48 10.37
CA THR A 264 23.69 15.38 11.42
C THR A 264 23.14 16.71 11.99
N ASP A 265 23.72 17.86 11.65
CA ASP A 265 23.37 19.18 12.19
C ASP A 265 22.38 19.99 11.33
N GLU A 266 22.15 19.64 10.05
CA GLU A 266 21.23 20.38 9.17
C GLU A 266 19.73 20.11 9.41
N GLU A 267 19.37 19.18 10.31
CA GLU A 267 17.98 18.85 10.63
C GLU A 267 17.26 19.93 11.47
N THR A 268 18.00 20.89 12.03
CA THR A 268 17.45 21.85 12.99
C THR A 268 16.82 23.11 12.38
N SER A 269 17.04 23.43 11.09
CA SER A 269 16.51 24.67 10.50
C SER A 269 15.13 24.54 9.83
N ASP A 270 14.72 23.31 9.47
CA ASP A 270 13.62 23.13 8.49
C ASP A 270 12.41 22.36 9.02
N THR A 271 12.40 21.98 10.30
CA THR A 271 11.36 21.15 10.93
C THR A 271 10.44 21.92 11.89
N GLU A 272 10.17 23.20 11.66
CA GLU A 272 9.03 23.88 12.30
C GLU A 272 7.70 23.54 11.61
N CYS A 273 7.20 22.32 11.85
CA CYS A 273 5.77 22.05 11.76
C CYS A 273 5.12 22.54 13.06
N LYS A 274 4.40 23.67 12.99
CA LYS A 274 3.63 24.27 14.10
C LYS A 274 2.83 23.20 14.86
N SER A 275 3.31 22.80 16.02
CA SER A 275 2.58 21.93 16.94
C SER A 275 1.41 22.71 17.55
N LEU A 276 0.19 22.27 17.28
CA LEU A 276 -1.00 22.74 17.99
C LEU A 276 -0.90 22.37 19.48
N GLY A 277 -0.73 23.41 20.30
CA GLY A 277 -1.04 23.56 21.73
C GLY A 277 -1.12 22.32 22.63
N ALA A 278 -0.03 22.03 23.34
CA ALA A 278 -0.06 21.24 24.57
C ALA A 278 -0.67 22.07 25.72
N ARG A 279 -1.97 21.89 26.01
CA ARG A 279 -2.58 22.39 27.26
C ARG A 279 -2.39 21.36 28.39
N LYS A 280 -1.52 21.70 29.35
CA LYS A 280 -1.45 21.13 30.71
C LYS A 280 -2.85 21.09 31.33
N ARG A 281 -3.35 19.89 31.69
CA ARG A 281 -4.51 19.75 32.59
C ARG A 281 -4.02 19.65 34.05
N ARG A 282 -4.18 20.74 34.80
CA ARG A 282 -4.31 20.70 36.27
C ARG A 282 -5.75 20.34 36.62
N ARG A 283 -5.92 19.48 37.64
CA ARG A 283 -7.20 19.13 38.28
C ARG A 283 -7.87 20.38 38.88
N ASN A 284 -9.18 20.56 38.62
CA ASN A 284 -10.25 20.77 39.62
C ASN A 284 -11.56 21.22 38.95
N GLY A 285 -12.70 20.74 39.49
CA GLY A 285 -14.01 21.42 39.40
C GLY A 285 -15.04 20.83 38.43
N PHE A 286 -16.13 20.30 39.00
CA PHE A 286 -17.40 19.93 38.36
C PHE A 286 -18.08 21.15 37.69
N ASP A 287 -18.67 20.96 36.50
CA ASP A 287 -20.09 21.32 36.23
C ASP A 287 -20.57 20.79 34.86
N LYS A 288 -21.86 20.41 34.83
CA LYS A 288 -22.58 19.82 33.68
C LYS A 288 -22.85 20.86 32.59
N LYS A 289 -22.60 20.48 31.33
CA LYS A 289 -23.35 20.92 30.12
C LYS A 289 -23.01 19.98 28.95
N GLU A 290 -24.05 19.43 28.36
CA GLU A 290 -24.03 18.67 27.11
C GLU A 290 -23.91 19.66 25.95
N ASP A 291 -23.04 19.39 24.97
CA ASP A 291 -23.12 19.89 23.59
C ASP A 291 -22.19 19.08 22.67
N GLU A 292 -22.70 18.72 21.49
CA GLU A 292 -22.17 17.81 20.48
C GLU A 292 -20.98 18.36 19.66
N PRO A 293 -20.14 17.50 19.05
CA PRO A 293 -18.99 17.93 18.27
C PRO A 293 -19.37 18.43 16.86
N VAL A 294 -18.88 19.63 16.56
CA VAL A 294 -18.88 20.27 15.24
C VAL A 294 -18.00 19.46 14.27
N ASN A 295 -18.62 18.90 13.23
CA ASN A 295 -17.96 18.39 12.04
C ASN A 295 -17.74 19.55 11.06
N TYR A 296 -16.50 19.75 10.61
CA TYR A 296 -16.20 20.49 9.39
C TYR A 296 -15.59 19.54 8.36
N PHE A 297 -15.97 19.76 7.10
CA PHE A 297 -15.42 19.18 5.87
C PHE A 297 -16.14 17.97 5.25
N PHE A 298 -17.40 18.19 4.82
CA PHE A 298 -17.83 18.14 3.41
C PHE A 298 -19.35 18.30 3.40
N ASN A 299 -19.85 19.51 3.15
CA ASN A 299 -21.16 19.73 2.57
C ASN A 299 -21.17 21.11 1.91
N ASP A 300 -21.13 21.10 0.59
CA ASP A 300 -21.80 22.07 -0.27
C ASP A 300 -22.38 21.23 -1.41
N PHE A 301 -23.65 20.85 -1.26
CA PHE A 301 -24.66 20.95 -2.31
C PHE A 301 -26.01 20.95 -1.60
N SER A 302 -26.58 22.14 -1.56
CA SER A 302 -27.93 22.49 -1.14
C SER A 302 -28.96 21.99 -2.15
N GLU A 303 -30.03 21.39 -1.66
CA GLU A 303 -31.43 21.46 -2.15
C GLU A 303 -32.25 20.81 -1.00
N SER A 304 -32.94 21.56 -0.13
CA SER A 304 -34.26 22.23 -0.33
C SER A 304 -35.29 21.20 -0.84
N ASP A 305 -36.34 20.78 -0.14
CA ASP A 305 -37.04 21.22 1.07
C ASP A 305 -37.64 20.01 1.79
N ASP A 306 -37.59 20.00 3.13
CA ASP A 306 -38.50 19.23 3.99
C ASP A 306 -39.61 20.19 4.44
N GLU A 307 -40.85 19.99 3.97
CA GLU A 307 -42.03 20.46 4.72
C GLU A 307 -42.54 19.32 5.60
N LYS A 308 -42.31 19.43 6.91
CA LYS A 308 -43.04 18.68 7.92
C LYS A 308 -44.40 19.33 8.15
N LEU A 309 -45.45 18.58 7.87
CA LEU A 309 -46.84 18.86 8.21
C LEU A 309 -47.05 18.85 9.74
N ASP A 310 -47.54 19.97 10.27
CA ASP A 310 -48.18 20.06 11.59
C ASP A 310 -49.69 19.82 11.46
N ASN A 311 -50.19 18.88 12.26
CA ASN A 311 -51.59 18.43 12.25
C ASN A 311 -52.52 19.47 12.92
N LYS A 312 -53.39 20.10 12.12
CA LYS A 312 -54.65 20.70 12.61
C LYS A 312 -55.80 20.36 11.68
N GLN A 313 -56.82 19.75 12.27
CA GLN A 313 -58.04 19.24 11.64
C GLN A 313 -58.80 20.33 10.88
N GLN A 314 -59.12 20.08 9.61
CA GLN A 314 -60.40 20.46 8.98
C GLN A 314 -60.68 19.53 7.79
N ARG A 315 -61.84 18.85 7.86
CA ARG A 315 -62.35 17.91 6.85
C ARG A 315 -62.73 18.64 5.57
N GLN A 316 -62.22 18.20 4.41
CA GLN A 316 -62.92 18.27 3.12
C GLN A 316 -62.57 17.03 2.26
N ASN A 317 -63.58 16.52 1.56
CA ASN A 317 -63.65 15.23 0.88
C ASN A 317 -62.97 15.19 -0.51
N THR A 318 -62.77 13.95 -1.00
CA THR A 318 -62.61 13.44 -2.40
C THR A 318 -61.18 13.05 -2.84
N PRO A 319 -61.03 12.09 -3.79
CA PRO A 319 -61.39 10.66 -3.71
C PRO A 319 -60.17 9.73 -3.91
N ASP A 320 -60.27 8.48 -3.44
CA ASP A 320 -59.25 7.43 -3.53
C ASP A 320 -58.84 7.11 -4.98
N LEU A 321 -57.53 6.97 -5.20
CA LEU A 321 -56.97 6.31 -6.38
C LEU A 321 -56.48 4.92 -5.97
N ASP A 322 -57.22 3.90 -6.39
CA ASP A 322 -56.88 2.48 -6.27
C ASP A 322 -55.60 2.16 -7.06
N ILE A 323 -54.56 1.69 -6.36
CA ILE A 323 -53.40 1.04 -6.99
C ILE A 323 -53.54 -0.47 -6.76
N PRO A 324 -53.73 -1.29 -7.79
CA PRO A 324 -53.88 -2.73 -7.64
C PRO A 324 -52.54 -3.38 -7.25
N ASN A 325 -52.64 -4.38 -6.37
CA ASN A 325 -51.51 -5.14 -5.82
C ASN A 325 -51.03 -6.18 -6.85
N TYR A 326 -49.71 -6.30 -7.03
CA TYR A 326 -49.06 -7.04 -8.12
C TYR A 326 -49.09 -8.57 -7.98
N GLU A 327 -49.88 -9.12 -7.07
CA GLU A 327 -49.96 -10.57 -6.83
C GLU A 327 -51.14 -11.27 -7.54
N GLU A 328 -51.90 -10.57 -8.39
CA GLU A 328 -52.98 -11.16 -9.20
C GLU A 328 -52.84 -10.91 -10.73
N LEU A 329 -51.65 -11.09 -11.30
CA LEU A 329 -51.46 -11.28 -12.75
C LEU A 329 -50.73 -12.57 -13.08
#